data_AF-A0A0W1B2W9-F1
#
_entry.id   AF-A0A0W1B2W9-F1
#
_cell.length_a   1.000
_cell.length_b   1.000
_cell.length_c   1.000
_cell.angle_alpha   90.00
_cell.angle_beta   90.00
_cell.angle_gamma   90.00
#
_symmetry.space_group_name_H-M   'P 1'
#
loop_
_entity.id
_entity.type
_entity.pdbx_description
1 polymer ?
#
loop_
_entity_poly.entity_id
_entity_poly.type
_entity_poly.pdbx_seq_one_letter_code
_entity_poly.pdbx_strand_id
1 'polypeptide(L)'
;MKDSKKELVQFHVKGDDEKKPELNAMTRSVVVSNIEGVEQALTTEFSKSTKDAKKTVLEFIVKGDTSSEHSYEFYRKAGSDVVLEVVESQMSIEEFRGDNDEVDHEEPREGVRGKVNN
;
A
#
# COMPACT_ATOMS: atom_id res chain seq x y z
N MET A 1 3.61 -10.94 -19.47
CA MET A 1 3.75 -10.00 -18.35
C MET A 1 2.40 -9.85 -17.70
N LYS A 2 2.20 -10.49 -16.54
CA LYS A 2 1.05 -10.18 -15.69
C LYS A 2 1.45 -8.88 -15.00
N ASP A 3 0.78 -7.79 -15.34
CA ASP A 3 0.99 -6.50 -14.72
C ASP A 3 0.62 -6.67 -13.24
N SER A 4 1.61 -6.76 -12.34
CA SER A 4 1.39 -6.78 -10.89
C SER A 4 0.89 -5.40 -10.49
N LYS A 5 -0.41 -5.17 -10.69
CA LYS A 5 -1.07 -3.91 -10.36
C LYS A 5 -1.01 -3.70 -8.86
N LYS A 6 -0.23 -2.71 -8.45
CA LYS A 6 -0.29 -2.15 -7.10
C LYS A 6 -1.49 -1.19 -7.05
N GLU A 7 -2.36 -1.37 -6.06
CA GLU A 7 -3.50 -0.47 -5.84
C GLU A 7 -3.20 0.49 -4.70
N LEU A 8 -3.66 1.74 -4.80
CA LEU A 8 -3.52 2.75 -3.76
C LEU A 8 -4.86 2.94 -3.04
N VAL A 9 -4.85 2.76 -1.72
CA VAL A 9 -5.98 3.04 -0.83
C VAL A 9 -5.65 4.25 0.03
N GLN A 10 -6.58 5.21 0.08
CA GLN A 10 -6.41 6.44 0.84
C GLN A 10 -7.48 6.59 1.90
N PHE A 11 -7.07 6.91 3.12
CA PHE A 11 -7.97 7.29 4.21
C PHE A 11 -7.77 8.75 4.57
N HIS A 12 -8.89 9.44 4.79
CA HIS A 12 -8.89 10.82 5.28
C HIS A 12 -9.18 10.82 6.77
N VAL A 13 -8.20 11.24 7.57
CA VAL A 13 -8.30 11.38 9.02
C VAL A 13 -8.39 12.87 9.37
N LYS A 14 -9.26 13.21 10.33
CA LYS A 14 -9.47 14.58 10.83
C LYS A 14 -9.64 14.55 12.34
N GLY A 15 -9.35 15.66 13.01
CA GLY A 15 -9.69 15.85 14.42
C GLY A 15 -8.55 15.50 15.35
N ASP A 16 -8.79 14.65 16.35
CA ASP A 16 -7.74 14.24 17.29
C ASP A 16 -6.95 13.03 16.80
N ASP A 17 -7.53 12.18 15.96
CA ASP A 17 -6.86 10.99 15.42
C ASP A 17 -5.67 11.35 14.51
N GLU A 18 -5.71 12.48 13.81
CA GLU A 18 -4.58 12.94 12.98
C GLU A 18 -3.34 13.35 13.80
N LYS A 19 -3.47 13.48 15.12
CA LYS A 19 -2.38 13.86 16.03
C LYS A 19 -1.72 12.64 16.68
N LYS A 20 -2.25 11.44 16.45
CA LYS A 20 -1.74 10.18 16.99
C LYS A 20 -0.30 9.95 16.50
N PRO A 21 0.72 9.99 17.39
CA PRO A 21 2.10 9.80 16.98
C PRO A 21 2.36 8.41 16.37
N GLU A 22 1.54 7.43 16.72
CA GLU A 22 1.58 6.05 16.21
C GLU A 22 1.43 6.01 14.68
N LEU A 23 0.64 6.92 14.09
CA LEU A 23 0.49 7.00 12.64
C LEU A 23 1.81 7.30 11.94
N ASN A 24 2.67 8.13 12.54
CA ASN A 24 3.97 8.45 11.96
C ASN A 24 4.95 7.28 12.15
N ALA A 25 4.89 6.60 13.28
CA ALA A 25 5.74 5.46 13.59
C ALA A 25 5.52 4.28 12.62
N MET A 26 4.28 4.05 12.21
CA MET A 26 3.93 2.97 11.28
C MET A 26 4.16 3.33 9.80
N THR A 27 4.56 4.56 9.46
CA THR A 27 4.87 4.88 8.06
C THR A 27 6.07 4.07 7.56
N ARG A 28 6.04 3.70 6.27
CA ARG A 28 7.03 2.85 5.60
C ARG A 28 7.16 1.45 6.20
N SER A 29 6.11 0.95 6.84
CA SER A 29 6.01 -0.42 7.35
C SER A 29 4.87 -1.19 6.67
N VAL A 30 4.84 -2.50 6.87
CA VAL A 30 3.70 -3.33 6.47
C VAL A 30 2.72 -3.36 7.62
N VAL A 31 1.45 -3.15 7.32
CA VAL A 31 0.39 -3.13 8.32
C VAL A 31 -0.76 -4.02 7.89
N VAL A 32 -1.51 -4.49 8.87
CA VAL A 32 -2.81 -5.11 8.68
C VAL A 32 -3.86 -4.03 8.99
N SER A 33 -4.67 -3.72 7.99
CA SER A 33 -5.75 -2.74 8.05
C SER A 33 -7.09 -3.45 8.17
N ASN A 34 -7.89 -3.10 9.16
CA ASN A 34 -9.21 -3.69 9.42
C ASN A 34 -10.26 -2.58 9.55
N ILE A 35 -11.43 -2.75 8.91
CA ILE A 35 -12.55 -1.81 9.03
C ILE A 35 -13.63 -2.44 9.89
N GLU A 36 -14.14 -1.69 10.88
CA GLU A 36 -15.25 -2.17 11.70
C GLU A 36 -16.47 -2.56 10.85
N GLY A 37 -16.97 -3.79 11.06
CA GLY A 37 -18.08 -4.35 10.29
C GLY A 37 -17.69 -4.91 8.91
N VAL A 38 -16.40 -5.00 8.60
CA VAL A 38 -15.85 -5.79 7.50
C VAL A 38 -15.06 -6.96 8.11
N GLU A 39 -15.40 -8.20 7.75
CA GLU A 39 -14.74 -9.38 8.32
C GLU A 39 -13.32 -9.60 7.78
N GLN A 40 -13.01 -9.02 6.62
CA GLN A 40 -11.73 -9.17 5.95
C GLN A 40 -10.78 -8.02 6.31
N ALA A 41 -9.58 -8.40 6.75
CA ALA A 41 -8.46 -7.47 6.91
C ALA A 41 -7.58 -7.44 5.64
N LEU A 42 -6.94 -6.30 5.38
CA LEU A 42 -6.02 -6.12 4.27
C LEU A 42 -4.59 -5.94 4.78
N THR A 43 -3.67 -6.77 4.29
CA THR A 43 -2.23 -6.54 4.45
C THR A 43 -1.76 -5.54 3.40
N THR A 44 -1.22 -4.42 3.85
CA THR A 44 -0.86 -3.27 3.00
C THR A 44 0.45 -2.65 3.45
N GLU A 45 1.20 -2.05 2.53
CA GLU A 45 2.29 -1.15 2.90
C GLU A 45 1.71 0.21 3.29
N PHE A 46 1.96 0.68 4.51
CA PHE A 46 1.65 2.05 4.88
C PHE A 46 2.73 2.97 4.32
N SER A 47 2.53 3.50 3.12
CA SER A 47 3.58 4.20 2.36
C SER A 47 3.94 5.56 2.97
N LYS A 48 2.93 6.40 3.24
CA LYS A 48 3.13 7.72 3.84
C LYS A 48 1.86 8.28 4.47
N SER A 49 2.06 9.25 5.37
CA SER A 49 1.02 10.15 5.89
C SER A 49 1.31 11.57 5.42
N THR A 50 0.32 12.24 4.83
CA THR A 50 0.44 13.63 4.35
C THR A 50 -0.58 14.51 5.06
N LYS A 51 -0.10 15.51 5.80
CA LYS A 51 -0.96 16.48 6.48
C LYS A 51 -1.14 17.73 5.62
N ASP A 52 -2.40 18.10 5.36
CA ASP A 52 -2.78 19.37 4.78
C ASP A 52 -3.53 20.23 5.82
N ALA A 53 -3.91 21.46 5.45
CA ALA A 53 -4.57 22.41 6.36
C ALA A 53 -5.98 21.97 6.81
N LYS A 54 -6.55 20.91 6.23
CA LYS A 54 -7.93 20.45 6.43
C LYS A 54 -8.04 19.00 6.90
N LYS A 55 -7.03 18.17 6.62
CA LYS A 55 -7.05 16.72 6.90
C LYS A 55 -5.64 16.11 6.84
N THR A 56 -5.54 14.91 7.35
CA THR A 56 -4.41 14.01 7.14
C THR A 56 -4.83 12.88 6.20
N VAL A 57 -4.01 12.63 5.18
CA VAL A 57 -4.21 11.55 4.21
C VAL A 57 -3.23 10.43 4.54
N LEU A 58 -3.76 9.24 4.83
CA LEU A 58 -2.98 8.02 5.00
C LEU A 58 -3.01 7.24 3.69
N GLU A 59 -1.84 6.88 3.17
CA GLU A 59 -1.70 6.16 1.90
C GLU A 59 -1.20 4.74 2.13
N PHE A 60 -2.01 3.77 1.72
CA PHE A 60 -1.73 2.34 1.82
C PHE A 60 -1.62 1.72 0.43
N ILE A 61 -0.57 0.95 0.19
CA ILE A 61 -0.37 0.22 -1.08
C ILE A 61 -0.80 -1.23 -0.86
N VAL A 62 -1.75 -1.66 -1.68
CA VAL A 62 -2.26 -3.04 -1.72
C VAL A 62 -1.61 -3.76 -2.89
N LYS A 63 -1.18 -5.00 -2.67
CA LYS A 63 -0.74 -5.88 -3.76
C LYS A 63 -1.96 -6.46 -4.48
N GLY A 64 -1.98 -6.37 -5.81
CA GLY A 64 -3.07 -6.91 -6.63
C GLY A 64 -3.25 -8.44 -6.51
N ASP A 65 -2.23 -9.15 -6.02
CA ASP A 65 -2.28 -10.60 -5.82
C ASP A 65 -2.93 -11.03 -4.50
N THR A 66 -3.19 -10.09 -3.57
CA THR A 66 -3.91 -10.37 -2.30
C THR A 66 -5.42 -10.60 -2.50
N SER A 67 -5.80 -10.93 -3.74
CA SER A 67 -7.11 -11.38 -4.21
C SER A 67 -8.24 -10.37 -3.97
N SER A 68 -8.84 -9.94 -5.09
CA SER A 68 -10.06 -9.15 -5.20
C SER A 68 -11.24 -9.60 -4.33
N GLU A 69 -11.22 -10.81 -3.77
CA GLU A 69 -12.24 -11.30 -2.84
C GLU A 69 -12.13 -10.67 -1.44
N HIS A 70 -10.92 -10.38 -0.95
CA HIS A 70 -10.74 -9.79 0.38
C HIS A 70 -10.89 -8.27 0.40
N SER A 71 -10.65 -7.61 -0.74
CA SER A 71 -10.70 -6.15 -0.86
C SER A 71 -12.07 -5.61 -1.29
N TYR A 72 -12.97 -6.44 -1.80
CA TYR A 72 -14.28 -5.99 -2.30
C TYR A 72 -15.13 -5.30 -1.21
N GLU A 73 -15.32 -5.94 -0.06
CA GLU A 73 -16.10 -5.36 1.06
C GLU A 73 -15.43 -4.12 1.65
N PHE A 74 -14.10 -4.11 1.65
CA PHE A 74 -13.29 -2.98 2.06
C PHE A 74 -13.54 -1.77 1.14
N TYR A 75 -13.50 -1.98 -0.18
CA TYR A 75 -13.78 -0.95 -1.18
C TYR A 75 -15.25 -0.51 -1.21
N ARG A 76 -16.21 -1.38 -0.83
CA ARG A 76 -17.61 -0.97 -0.67
C ARG A 76 -17.80 0.10 0.40
N LYS A 77 -16.86 0.27 1.33
CA LYS A 77 -16.89 1.34 2.34
C LYS A 77 -16.31 2.67 1.84
N ALA A 78 -15.74 2.71 0.63
CA ALA A 78 -15.18 3.93 0.08
C ALA A 78 -16.23 5.07 0.03
N GLY A 79 -15.80 6.28 0.40
CA GLY A 79 -16.69 7.45 0.45
C GLY A 79 -17.62 7.51 1.67
N SER A 80 -17.54 6.53 2.58
CA SER A 80 -18.26 6.53 3.86
C SER A 80 -17.30 6.75 5.02
N ASP A 81 -17.84 7.22 6.16
CA ASP A 81 -17.09 7.25 7.41
C ASP A 81 -16.92 5.83 7.97
N VAL A 82 -15.71 5.49 8.40
CA VAL A 82 -15.35 4.17 8.92
C VAL A 82 -14.47 4.28 10.15
N VAL A 83 -14.52 3.26 11.01
CA VAL A 83 -13.53 3.04 12.05
C VAL A 83 -12.47 2.11 11.46
N LEU A 84 -11.26 2.66 11.26
CA LEU A 84 -10.11 1.92 10.74
C LEU A 84 -9.18 1.54 11.90
N GLU A 85 -8.91 0.26 12.04
CA GLU A 85 -7.87 -0.29 12.88
C GLU A 85 -6.64 -0.59 12.02
N VAL A 86 -5.46 -0.14 12.48
CA VAL A 86 -4.19 -0.36 11.80
C VAL A 86 -3.22 -0.97 12.80
N VAL A 87 -2.69 -2.15 12.47
CA VAL A 87 -1.74 -2.89 13.30
C VAL A 87 -0.50 -3.20 12.49
N GLU A 88 0.68 -2.99 13.06
CA GLU A 88 1.95 -3.36 12.42
C GLU A 88 2.01 -4.87 12.17
N SER A 89 2.37 -5.25 10.95
CA SER A 89 2.55 -6.64 10.57
C SER A 89 3.91 -7.15 11.03
N GLN A 90 4.02 -8.44 11.32
CA GLN A 90 5.32 -9.10 11.53
C GLN A 90 6.12 -9.25 10.21
N MET A 91 5.47 -9.00 9.07
CA MET A 91 6.08 -9.04 7.74
C MET A 91 6.93 -7.81 7.46
N SER A 92 8.13 -8.01 6.91
CA SER A 92 9.00 -6.91 6.48
C SER A 92 8.51 -6.26 5.18
N ILE A 93 8.88 -5.00 4.96
CA ILE A 93 8.50 -4.30 3.72
C ILE A 93 9.20 -4.90 2.49
N GLU A 94 10.41 -5.43 2.65
CA GLU A 94 11.14 -6.16 1.61
C GLU A 94 10.41 -7.44 1.20
N GLU A 95 9.96 -8.23 2.17
CA GLU A 95 9.14 -9.44 1.94
C GLU A 95 7.80 -9.08 1.30
N PHE A 96 7.11 -8.08 1.85
CA PHE A 96 5.87 -7.58 1.31
C PHE A 96 6.02 -7.01 -0.10
N ARG A 97 7.19 -6.58 -0.56
CA ARG A 97 7.42 -6.16 -1.95
C ARG A 97 7.89 -7.33 -2.83
N GLY A 98 8.82 -8.13 -2.32
CA GLY A 98 9.49 -9.26 -2.98
C GLY A 98 8.58 -10.40 -3.46
N ASP A 99 7.42 -10.61 -2.85
CA ASP A 99 6.42 -11.58 -3.37
C ASP A 99 5.80 -11.21 -4.74
N ASN A 100 6.18 -10.09 -5.35
CA ASN A 100 5.74 -9.67 -6.70
C ASN A 100 6.89 -9.22 -7.60
N ASP A 101 8.04 -8.87 -7.01
CA ASP A 101 9.27 -8.68 -7.74
C ASP A 101 9.92 -10.06 -7.85
N GLU A 102 9.48 -10.87 -8.84
CA GLU A 102 10.42 -11.79 -9.49
C GLU A 102 11.62 -10.92 -9.84
N VAL A 103 12.67 -11.10 -9.05
CA VAL A 103 13.98 -10.50 -9.13
C VAL A 103 14.22 -9.81 -10.47
N ASP A 104 14.04 -8.48 -10.53
CA ASP A 104 14.77 -7.68 -11.49
C ASP A 104 16.22 -7.69 -10.98
N HIS A 105 16.87 -8.86 -11.09
CA HIS A 105 18.30 -8.88 -11.28
C HIS A 105 18.50 -8.05 -12.52
N GLU A 106 18.85 -6.78 -12.34
CA GLU A 106 19.48 -5.97 -13.37
C GLU A 106 20.76 -6.70 -13.78
N GLU A 107 20.63 -7.78 -14.56
CA GLU A 107 21.63 -8.15 -15.54
C GLU A 107 21.80 -6.87 -16.38
N PRO A 108 22.97 -6.21 -16.36
CA PRO A 108 23.16 -5.01 -17.15
C PRO A 108 22.87 -5.40 -18.59
N ARG A 109 21.77 -4.88 -19.16
CA ARG A 109 21.42 -5.11 -20.55
C ARG A 109 22.60 -4.61 -21.38
N GLU A 110 23.40 -5.53 -21.93
CA GLU A 110 24.43 -5.18 -22.89
C GLU A 110 23.74 -4.50 -24.07
N GLY A 111 23.84 -3.17 -24.12
CA GLY A 111 23.27 -2.37 -25.19
C GLY A 111 23.87 -2.81 -26.52
N VAL A 112 23.06 -3.41 -27.39
CA VAL A 112 23.47 -3.67 -28.76
C VAL A 112 23.62 -2.31 -29.45
N ARG A 113 24.86 -1.83 -29.60
CA ARG A 113 25.18 -0.67 -30.43
C ARG A 113 24.84 -1.01 -31.88
N GLY A 114 23.76 -0.45 -32.39
CA GLY A 114 23.45 -0.51 -33.82
C GLY A 114 24.60 0.08 -34.63
N LYS A 115 25.06 -0.63 -35.66
CA LYS A 115 25.98 -0.09 -36.66
C LYS A 115 25.22 0.90 -37.54
N VAL A 116 25.61 2.17 -37.50
CA VAL A 116 25.25 3.14 -38.53
C VAL A 116 26.14 2.83 -39.73
N ASN A 117 25.54 2.46 -40.87
CA ASN A 117 26.27 2.30 -42.11
C ASN A 117 26.47 3.67 -42.77
N ASN A 118 27.68 3.90 -43.27
CA ASN A 118 28.15 5.09 -43.97
C ASN A 118 27.77 5.04 -45.46
#